data_AF-A0ABD7GGE9-F1
#
_entry.id   AF-A0ABD7GGE9-F1
#
_cell.length_a   1.000
_cell.length_b   1.000
_cell.length_c   1.000
_cell.angle_alpha   90.00
_cell.angle_beta   90.00
_cell.angle_gamma   90.00
#
_symmetry.space_group_name_H-M   'P 1'
#
loop_
_entity.id
_entity.type
_entity.pdbx_description
1 polymer ?
#
loop_
_entity_poly.entity_id
_entity_poly.type
_entity_poly.pdbx_seq_one_letter_code
_entity_poly.pdbx_strand_id
1 'polypeptide(L)'
;MNVEIAQRLAAMRREQGYSQEELAERLGLSRQAVSKWERAESSPDTGNLIALAKLYGVSIDDLLRIDDDVADDVAFEEKDKDATAEAQAQEAAVRANEAAVRAAQAAVAAAQARATAEQAHQAPPAQPQPQPQPQPVQQPCYSAAPMPQQPAQPAQPQAPYAPQAPQAPESYDAQSRRPRGPWSTFPYPVLCVLVFLGGGFLFGWWHPGWFVFLTIPLYYWIAHIIENDPNYRANRR
;
A
#
# COMPACT_ATOMS: atom_id res chain seq x y z
N MET A 1 17.13 19.18 5.36
CA MET A 1 17.60 18.78 4.00
C MET A 1 16.68 17.68 3.48
N ASN A 2 16.61 17.40 2.17
CA ASN A 2 15.89 16.19 1.72
C ASN A 2 16.72 14.95 2.10
N VAL A 3 16.05 13.87 2.53
CA VAL A 3 16.64 12.58 2.90
C VAL A 3 17.46 11.99 1.76
N GLU A 4 16.98 12.08 0.51
CA GLU A 4 17.69 11.58 -0.65
C GLU A 4 19.03 12.31 -0.88
N ILE A 5 19.02 13.64 -0.72
CA ILE A 5 20.23 14.46 -0.82
C ILE A 5 21.21 14.13 0.33
N ALA A 6 20.69 13.89 1.53
CA ALA A 6 21.49 13.47 2.68
C ALA A 6 22.14 12.09 2.46
N GLN A 7 21.40 11.13 1.89
CA GLN A 7 21.91 9.82 1.53
C GLN A 7 22.96 9.92 0.42
N ARG A 8 22.73 10.73 -0.60
CA ARG A 8 23.68 11.01 -1.68
C ARG A 8 24.97 11.62 -1.15
N LEU A 9 24.87 12.58 -0.23
CA LEU A 9 26.03 13.15 0.46
C LEU A 9 26.84 12.07 1.19
N ALA A 10 26.16 11.18 1.91
CA ALA A 10 26.81 10.07 2.59
C ALA A 10 27.41 9.05 1.59
N ALA A 11 26.79 8.84 0.43
CA ALA A 11 27.32 7.98 -0.63
C ALA A 11 28.62 8.56 -1.21
N MET A 12 28.62 9.83 -1.62
CA MET A 12 29.81 10.52 -2.13
C MET A 12 30.96 10.54 -1.11
N ARG A 13 30.65 10.70 0.19
CA ARG A 13 31.65 10.57 1.26
C ARG A 13 32.30 9.18 1.24
N ARG A 14 31.49 8.11 1.15
CA ARG A 14 31.97 6.72 1.14
C ARG A 14 32.75 6.39 -0.13
N GLU A 15 32.34 6.91 -1.28
CA GLU A 15 33.03 6.74 -2.56
C GLU A 15 34.45 7.32 -2.53
N GLN A 16 34.63 8.46 -1.84
CA GLN A 16 35.95 9.03 -1.60
C GLN A 16 36.69 8.40 -0.40
N GLY A 17 36.08 7.43 0.27
CA GLY A 17 36.70 6.69 1.38
C GLY A 17 36.83 7.48 2.67
N TYR A 18 36.14 8.61 2.85
CA TYR A 18 36.24 9.42 4.06
C TYR A 18 35.34 8.89 5.18
N SER A 19 35.79 8.97 6.42
CA SER A 19 34.95 8.92 7.62
C SER A 19 34.20 10.25 7.83
N GLN A 20 33.18 10.26 8.71
CA GLN A 20 32.45 11.50 9.03
C GLN A 20 33.36 12.53 9.71
N GLU A 21 34.31 12.05 10.51
CA GLU A 21 35.36 12.82 11.16
C GLU A 21 36.29 13.47 10.14
N GLU A 22 36.83 12.71 9.20
CA GLU A 22 37.74 13.23 8.17
C GLU A 22 37.05 14.22 7.24
N LEU A 23 35.78 13.98 6.89
CA LEU A 23 35.00 14.94 6.12
C LEU A 23 34.80 16.25 6.89
N ALA A 24 34.51 16.15 8.18
CA ALA A 24 34.34 17.32 9.05
C ALA A 24 35.66 18.11 9.17
N GLU A 25 36.79 17.43 9.36
CA GLU A 25 38.12 18.06 9.42
C GLU A 25 38.45 18.81 8.13
N ARG A 26 38.21 18.19 6.97
CA ARG A 26 38.47 18.82 5.66
C ARG A 26 37.61 20.06 5.40
N LEU A 27 36.41 20.10 5.98
CA LEU A 27 35.48 21.24 5.86
C LEU A 27 35.64 22.26 7.00
N GLY A 28 36.45 21.97 8.02
CA GLY A 28 36.60 22.83 9.20
C GLY A 28 35.37 22.84 10.10
N LEU A 29 34.66 21.70 10.19
CA LEU A 29 33.39 21.55 10.89
C LEU A 29 33.48 20.50 12.00
N SER A 30 32.42 20.41 12.81
CA SER A 30 32.27 19.30 13.77
C SER A 30 31.70 18.06 13.08
N ARG A 31 32.17 16.88 13.50
CA ARG A 31 31.60 15.57 13.09
C ARG A 31 30.08 15.53 13.27
N GLN A 32 29.57 16.16 14.33
CA GLN A 32 28.13 16.22 14.62
C GLN A 32 27.36 16.96 13.53
N ALA A 33 27.93 18.00 12.92
CA ALA A 33 27.29 18.70 11.80
C ALA A 33 27.13 17.78 10.59
N VAL A 34 28.20 17.08 10.19
CA VAL A 34 28.17 16.10 9.10
C VAL A 34 27.17 14.98 9.38
N SER A 35 27.16 14.45 10.60
CA SER A 35 26.22 13.39 11.00
C SER A 35 24.75 13.84 10.88
N LYS A 36 24.44 15.07 11.31
CA LYS A 36 23.10 15.65 11.17
C LYS A 36 22.69 15.83 9.71
N TRP A 37 23.63 16.23 8.84
CA TRP A 37 23.37 16.36 7.41
C TRP A 37 23.10 15.02 6.75
N GLU A 38 23.91 14.00 7.03
CA GLU A 38 23.73 12.65 6.48
C GLU A 38 22.45 11.95 6.99
N ARG A 39 21.93 12.35 8.15
CA ARG A 39 20.62 11.90 8.68
C ARG A 39 19.45 12.81 8.29
N ALA A 40 19.68 13.82 7.46
CA ALA A 40 18.71 14.84 7.05
C ALA A 40 18.09 15.66 8.20
N GLU A 41 18.67 15.61 9.40
CA GLU A 41 18.23 16.35 10.59
C GLU A 41 18.46 17.86 10.45
N SER A 42 19.48 18.26 9.69
CA SER A 42 19.75 19.67 9.37
C SER A 42 20.20 19.82 7.92
N SER A 43 20.21 21.06 7.43
CA SER A 43 20.75 21.39 6.11
C SER A 43 22.11 22.08 6.26
N PRO A 44 23.10 21.77 5.39
CA PRO A 44 24.31 22.56 5.29
C PRO A 44 23.96 23.97 4.82
N ASP A 45 24.65 24.97 5.36
CA ASP A 45 24.53 26.35 4.88
C ASP A 45 25.15 26.52 3.49
N THR A 46 24.98 27.70 2.90
CA THR A 46 25.50 28.01 1.56
C THR A 46 27.03 27.89 1.49
N GLY A 47 27.76 28.28 2.53
CA GLY A 47 29.23 28.18 2.55
C GLY A 47 29.68 26.72 2.56
N ASN A 48 29.01 25.90 3.35
CA ASN A 48 29.24 24.47 3.47
C ASN A 48 28.86 23.72 2.19
N LEU A 49 27.78 24.11 1.52
CA LEU A 49 27.43 23.59 0.19
C LEU A 49 28.52 23.90 -0.86
N ILE A 50 29.07 25.12 -0.85
CA ILE A 50 30.18 25.50 -1.73
C ILE A 50 31.43 24.66 -1.42
N ALA A 51 31.74 24.46 -0.13
CA ALA A 51 32.89 23.66 0.30
C ALA A 51 32.74 22.19 -0.10
N LEU A 52 31.55 21.61 0.07
CA LEU A 52 31.22 20.25 -0.37
C LEU A 52 31.33 20.10 -1.88
N ALA A 53 30.76 21.02 -2.65
CA ALA A 53 30.85 21.04 -4.11
C ALA A 53 32.30 21.07 -4.59
N LYS A 54 33.14 21.92 -3.97
CA LYS A 54 34.58 21.98 -4.26
C LYS A 54 35.32 20.70 -3.88
N LEU A 55 35.00 20.11 -2.73
CA LEU A 55 35.65 18.89 -2.25
C LEU A 55 35.35 17.69 -3.16
N TYR A 56 34.11 17.55 -3.60
CA TYR A 56 33.68 16.45 -4.48
C TYR A 56 33.89 16.74 -5.96
N GLY A 57 34.22 17.98 -6.34
CA GLY A 57 34.42 18.37 -7.74
C GLY A 57 33.13 18.40 -8.56
N VAL A 58 31.98 18.57 -7.90
CA VAL A 58 30.64 18.62 -8.52
C VAL A 58 30.05 20.02 -8.41
N SER A 59 29.02 20.32 -9.20
CA SER A 59 28.29 21.56 -9.01
C SER A 59 27.37 21.48 -7.77
N ILE A 60 26.99 22.64 -7.22
CA ILE A 60 26.01 22.69 -6.12
C ILE A 60 24.65 22.14 -6.57
N ASP A 61 24.31 22.32 -7.85
CA ASP A 61 23.08 21.79 -8.42
C ASP A 61 23.12 20.26 -8.46
N ASP A 62 24.22 19.66 -8.94
CA ASP A 62 24.42 18.20 -8.91
C ASP A 62 24.39 17.64 -7.48
N LEU A 63 24.95 18.37 -6.52
CA LEU A 63 24.94 17.99 -5.11
C LEU A 63 23.50 17.98 -4.53
N LEU A 64 22.63 18.84 -5.03
CA LEU A 64 21.24 19.01 -4.57
C LEU A 64 20.20 18.34 -5.48
N ARG A 65 20.63 17.69 -6.56
CA ARG A 65 19.74 17.04 -7.51
C ARG A 65 19.10 15.82 -6.87
N ILE A 66 17.77 15.82 -6.91
CA ILE A 66 16.91 14.69 -6.58
C ILE A 66 16.65 14.02 -7.91
N ASP A 67 17.17 12.81 -8.10
CA ASP A 67 16.82 12.03 -9.28
C ASP A 67 15.39 11.54 -9.06
N ASP A 68 14.42 12.07 -9.80
CA ASP A 68 13.02 11.62 -9.76
C ASP A 68 12.84 10.18 -10.31
N ASP A 69 13.94 9.49 -10.60
CA ASP A 69 14.02 8.16 -11.16
C ASP A 69 14.07 7.08 -10.06
N VAL A 70 12.98 6.96 -9.32
CA VAL A 70 12.55 5.67 -8.73
C VAL A 70 11.18 5.32 -9.31
N ALA A 71 11.12 5.30 -10.64
CA ALA A 71 9.99 4.80 -11.41
C ALA A 71 10.32 3.50 -12.16
N ASP A 72 11.41 2.81 -11.81
CA ASP A 72 11.86 1.61 -12.53
C ASP A 72 11.98 0.34 -11.67
N ASP A 73 11.31 0.31 -10.51
CA ASP A 73 11.06 -0.94 -9.75
C ASP A 73 9.75 -1.63 -10.17
N VAL A 74 8.92 -1.00 -11.01
CA VAL A 74 7.66 -1.60 -11.52
C VAL A 74 7.87 -2.58 -12.67
N ALA A 75 9.04 -2.58 -13.33
CA ALA A 75 9.31 -3.49 -14.44
C ALA A 75 9.66 -4.93 -13.98
N PHE A 76 10.04 -5.13 -12.72
CA PHE A 76 10.31 -6.48 -12.19
C PHE A 76 9.05 -7.17 -11.65
N GLU A 77 8.04 -6.41 -11.22
CA GLU A 77 6.77 -6.98 -10.74
C GLU A 77 5.80 -7.41 -11.85
N GLU A 78 5.92 -6.86 -13.06
CA GLU A 78 4.96 -7.13 -14.15
C GLU A 78 5.10 -8.56 -14.70
N LYS A 79 6.34 -9.07 -14.81
CA LYS A 79 6.60 -10.46 -15.24
C LYS A 79 6.11 -11.52 -14.26
N ASP A 80 6.19 -11.27 -12.95
CA ASP A 80 5.73 -12.22 -11.93
C ASP A 80 4.20 -12.26 -11.84
N LYS A 81 3.52 -11.13 -12.13
CA LYS A 81 2.05 -11.07 -12.17
C LYS A 81 1.48 -11.81 -13.37
N ASP A 82 2.10 -11.69 -14.55
CA ASP A 82 1.66 -12.40 -15.76
C ASP A 82 1.85 -13.91 -15.63
N ALA A 83 3.02 -14.36 -15.13
CA ALA A 83 3.28 -15.78 -14.90
C ALA A 83 2.35 -16.39 -13.83
N THR A 84 2.01 -15.61 -12.79
CA THR A 84 1.08 -16.05 -11.74
C THR A 84 -0.37 -16.07 -12.25
N ALA A 85 -0.78 -15.12 -13.08
CA ALA A 85 -2.11 -15.07 -13.68
C ALA A 85 -2.34 -16.23 -14.65
N GLU A 86 -1.36 -16.56 -15.49
CA GLU A 86 -1.42 -17.71 -16.39
C GLU A 86 -1.48 -19.04 -15.61
N ALA A 87 -0.67 -19.19 -14.56
CA ALA A 87 -0.70 -20.38 -13.71
C ALA A 87 -2.05 -20.57 -12.99
N GLN A 88 -2.63 -19.49 -12.46
CA GLN A 88 -3.94 -19.51 -11.80
C GLN A 88 -5.08 -19.81 -12.79
N ALA A 89 -5.01 -19.27 -14.02
CA ALA A 89 -5.98 -19.57 -15.07
C ALA A 89 -5.92 -21.04 -15.50
N GLN A 90 -4.70 -21.60 -15.64
CA GLN A 90 -4.49 -23.01 -15.97
C GLN A 90 -5.04 -23.93 -14.86
N GLU A 91 -4.78 -23.60 -13.59
CA GLU A 91 -5.28 -24.36 -12.44
C GLU A 91 -6.81 -24.31 -12.34
N ALA A 92 -7.41 -23.13 -12.57
CA ALA A 92 -8.86 -22.98 -12.59
C ALA A 92 -9.51 -23.81 -13.72
N ALA A 93 -8.88 -23.88 -14.90
CA ALA A 93 -9.36 -24.70 -16.01
C ALA A 93 -9.29 -26.21 -15.69
N VAL A 94 -8.20 -26.67 -15.03
CA VAL A 94 -8.07 -28.06 -14.58
C VAL A 94 -9.15 -28.39 -13.53
N ARG A 95 -9.38 -27.48 -12.57
CA ARG A 95 -10.43 -27.61 -11.54
C ARG A 95 -11.84 -27.70 -12.14
N ALA A 96 -12.10 -26.92 -13.18
CA ALA A 96 -13.38 -26.97 -13.88
C ALA A 96 -13.58 -28.32 -14.60
N ASN A 97 -12.52 -28.84 -15.24
CA ASN A 97 -12.58 -30.13 -15.94
C ASN A 97 -12.79 -31.30 -14.96
N GLU A 98 -12.05 -31.35 -13.85
CA GLU A 98 -12.24 -32.41 -12.84
C GLU A 98 -13.64 -32.37 -12.21
N ALA A 99 -14.23 -31.18 -12.02
CA ALA A 99 -15.57 -31.04 -11.49
C ALA A 99 -16.62 -31.56 -12.48
N ALA A 100 -16.44 -31.28 -13.78
CA ALA A 100 -17.29 -31.82 -14.84
C ALA A 100 -17.20 -33.35 -14.91
N VAL A 101 -15.99 -33.92 -14.81
CA VAL A 101 -15.78 -35.38 -14.77
C VAL A 101 -16.46 -36.01 -13.56
N ARG A 102 -16.33 -35.40 -12.37
CA ARG A 102 -16.98 -35.88 -11.14
C ARG A 102 -18.50 -35.86 -11.25
N ALA A 103 -19.07 -34.80 -11.82
CA ALA A 103 -20.50 -34.69 -12.06
C ALA A 103 -21.00 -35.78 -13.02
N ALA A 104 -20.25 -36.06 -14.09
CA ALA A 104 -20.57 -37.14 -15.03
C ALA A 104 -20.52 -38.52 -14.36
N GLN A 105 -19.49 -38.80 -13.55
CA GLN A 105 -19.37 -40.06 -12.81
C GLN A 105 -20.50 -40.24 -11.78
N ALA A 106 -20.89 -39.18 -11.08
CA ALA A 106 -22.02 -39.20 -10.14
C ALA A 106 -23.34 -39.51 -10.85
N ALA A 107 -23.56 -38.96 -12.05
CA ALA A 107 -24.74 -39.27 -12.86
C ALA A 107 -24.77 -40.75 -13.29
N VAL A 108 -23.63 -41.32 -13.68
CA VAL A 108 -23.52 -42.75 -14.02
C VAL A 108 -23.77 -43.63 -12.79
N ALA A 109 -23.20 -43.29 -11.63
CA ALA A 109 -23.43 -44.03 -10.39
C ALA A 109 -24.91 -43.98 -9.96
N ALA A 110 -25.56 -42.83 -10.10
CA ALA A 110 -26.99 -42.69 -9.83
C ALA A 110 -27.84 -43.54 -10.79
N ALA A 111 -27.47 -43.64 -12.07
CA ALA A 111 -28.16 -44.50 -13.04
C ALA A 111 -27.99 -45.98 -12.70
N GLN A 112 -26.78 -46.42 -12.31
CA GLN A 112 -26.52 -47.79 -11.87
C GLN A 112 -27.28 -48.13 -10.58
N ALA A 113 -27.31 -47.22 -9.60
CA ALA A 113 -28.05 -47.42 -8.35
C ALA A 113 -29.56 -47.58 -8.58
N ARG A 114 -30.13 -46.84 -9.54
CA ARG A 114 -31.53 -47.01 -9.97
C ARG A 114 -31.77 -48.39 -10.59
N ALA A 115 -30.88 -48.84 -11.49
CA ALA A 115 -30.99 -50.16 -12.09
C ALA A 115 -30.86 -51.31 -11.06
N THR A 116 -29.97 -51.16 -10.06
CA THR A 116 -29.85 -52.14 -8.96
C THR A 116 -31.07 -52.12 -8.03
N ALA A 117 -31.67 -50.95 -7.78
CA ALA A 117 -32.90 -50.84 -7.01
C ALA A 117 -34.10 -51.49 -7.73
N GLU A 118 -34.17 -51.38 -9.05
CA GLU A 118 -35.16 -52.08 -9.89
C GLU A 118 -34.97 -53.61 -9.81
N GLN A 119 -33.73 -54.10 -9.83
CA GLN A 119 -33.42 -55.52 -9.62
C GLN A 119 -33.77 -56.00 -8.19
N ALA A 120 -33.54 -55.17 -7.16
CA ALA A 120 -33.89 -55.49 -5.78
C ALA A 120 -35.40 -55.57 -5.54
N HIS A 121 -36.22 -54.92 -6.37
CA HIS A 121 -37.69 -55.02 -6.31
C HIS A 121 -38.23 -56.41 -6.72
N GLN A 122 -37.39 -57.29 -7.26
CA GLN A 122 -37.71 -58.71 -7.49
C GLN A 122 -37.31 -59.64 -6.33
N ALA A 123 -36.70 -59.11 -5.26
CA ALA A 123 -36.37 -59.91 -4.07
C ALA A 123 -37.62 -60.09 -3.16
N PRO A 124 -37.86 -61.30 -2.60
CA PRO A 124 -39.02 -61.54 -1.72
C PRO A 124 -38.94 -60.71 -0.44
N PRO A 125 -40.07 -60.20 0.10
CA PRO A 125 -40.08 -59.29 1.24
C PRO A 125 -39.65 -60.00 2.54
N ALA A 126 -38.61 -59.46 3.19
CA ALA A 126 -38.27 -59.79 4.58
C ALA A 126 -39.30 -59.12 5.53
N GLN A 127 -39.75 -59.89 6.53
CA GLN A 127 -40.84 -59.50 7.43
C GLN A 127 -40.47 -58.33 8.37
N PRO A 128 -41.43 -57.47 8.78
CA PRO A 128 -41.14 -56.27 9.57
C PRO A 128 -40.92 -56.60 11.06
N GLN A 129 -39.83 -56.07 11.64
CA GLN A 129 -39.65 -56.02 13.09
C GLN A 129 -40.45 -54.85 13.70
N PRO A 130 -41.05 -55.01 14.90
CA PRO A 130 -41.93 -54.02 15.51
C PRO A 130 -41.17 -52.79 16.05
N GLN A 131 -41.69 -51.60 15.75
CA GLN A 131 -41.20 -50.31 16.27
C GLN A 131 -41.68 -50.06 17.72
N PRO A 132 -40.83 -49.57 18.65
CA PRO A 132 -41.28 -49.18 19.99
C PRO A 132 -42.09 -47.87 19.96
N GLN A 133 -43.17 -47.81 20.73
CA GLN A 133 -44.06 -46.66 20.87
C GLN A 133 -43.41 -45.47 21.63
N PRO A 134 -43.74 -44.21 21.30
CA PRO A 134 -43.25 -43.04 22.03
C PRO A 134 -43.99 -42.86 23.36
N GLN A 135 -43.23 -42.69 24.45
CA GLN A 135 -43.74 -42.40 25.80
C GLN A 135 -44.05 -40.89 25.98
N PRO A 136 -45.01 -40.51 26.86
CA PRO A 136 -45.36 -39.12 27.10
C PRO A 136 -44.30 -38.39 27.93
N VAL A 137 -43.98 -37.17 27.51
CA VAL A 137 -43.02 -36.26 28.15
C VAL A 137 -43.61 -35.77 29.47
N GLN A 138 -43.00 -36.12 30.61
CA GLN A 138 -43.30 -35.49 31.90
C GLN A 138 -42.52 -34.18 32.05
N GLN A 139 -43.23 -33.08 32.33
CA GLN A 139 -42.63 -31.82 32.76
C GLN A 139 -42.25 -31.91 34.24
N PRO A 140 -40.99 -31.64 34.64
CA PRO A 140 -40.69 -31.41 36.04
C PRO A 140 -41.09 -29.99 36.45
N CYS A 141 -41.79 -29.93 37.57
CA CYS A 141 -42.15 -28.73 38.30
C CYS A 141 -40.91 -27.97 38.79
N TYR A 142 -41.06 -26.65 38.81
CA TYR A 142 -40.12 -25.64 39.29
C TYR A 142 -39.52 -25.98 40.67
N SER A 143 -38.19 -26.07 40.72
CA SER A 143 -37.40 -25.89 41.94
C SER A 143 -36.33 -24.83 41.65
N ALA A 144 -36.27 -23.84 42.53
CA ALA A 144 -35.45 -22.64 42.38
C ALA A 144 -33.97 -23.00 42.21
N ALA A 145 -33.39 -22.62 41.07
CA ALA A 145 -31.96 -22.68 40.84
C ALA A 145 -31.26 -21.58 41.67
N PRO A 146 -30.11 -21.88 42.32
CA PRO A 146 -29.34 -20.88 43.04
C PRO A 146 -28.66 -19.93 42.04
N MET A 147 -28.54 -18.66 42.42
CA MET A 147 -27.91 -17.61 41.62
C MET A 147 -26.48 -18.00 41.20
N PRO A 148 -26.08 -17.76 39.93
CA PRO A 148 -24.67 -17.85 39.57
C PRO A 148 -23.90 -16.74 40.27
N GLN A 149 -22.95 -17.13 41.12
CA GLN A 149 -21.96 -16.20 41.67
C GLN A 149 -21.08 -15.67 40.54
N GLN A 150 -20.97 -14.36 40.47
CA GLN A 150 -20.08 -13.63 39.57
C GLN A 150 -18.64 -14.08 39.84
N PRO A 151 -17.88 -14.53 38.83
CA PRO A 151 -16.50 -14.93 39.06
C PRO A 151 -15.70 -13.73 39.56
N ALA A 152 -15.01 -13.93 40.68
CA ALA A 152 -14.09 -12.97 41.25
C ALA A 152 -13.12 -12.48 40.18
N GLN A 153 -13.03 -11.16 40.01
CA GLN A 153 -12.06 -10.54 39.12
C GLN A 153 -10.65 -10.94 39.59
N PRO A 154 -9.77 -11.45 38.70
CA PRO A 154 -8.39 -11.66 39.08
C PRO A 154 -7.76 -10.29 39.39
N ALA A 155 -7.12 -10.20 40.56
CA ALA A 155 -6.35 -9.04 40.96
C ALA A 155 -5.35 -8.68 39.85
N GLN A 156 -5.41 -7.45 39.36
CA GLN A 156 -4.46 -6.95 38.38
C GLN A 156 -3.04 -6.97 38.98
N PRO A 157 -2.04 -7.56 38.32
CA PRO A 157 -0.65 -7.37 38.71
C PRO A 157 -0.31 -5.89 38.56
N GLN A 158 0.13 -5.25 39.64
CA GLN A 158 0.67 -3.90 39.58
C GLN A 158 1.90 -3.92 38.66
N ALA A 159 1.83 -3.16 37.56
CA ALA A 159 2.93 -3.05 36.60
C ALA A 159 4.15 -2.42 37.29
N PRO A 160 5.32 -3.08 37.31
CA PRO A 160 6.57 -2.45 37.71
C PRO A 160 6.92 -1.36 36.69
N TYR A 161 7.05 -0.11 37.15
CA TYR A 161 7.68 1.03 36.47
C TYR A 161 7.55 1.09 34.93
N ALA A 162 6.65 1.95 34.44
CA ALA A 162 6.75 2.44 33.07
C ALA A 162 8.05 3.25 32.89
N PRO A 163 8.89 2.96 31.88
CA PRO A 163 9.98 3.85 31.50
C PRO A 163 9.41 5.23 31.15
N GLN A 164 9.97 6.28 31.72
CA GLN A 164 9.64 7.66 31.36
C GLN A 164 9.86 7.84 29.85
N ALA A 165 8.84 8.36 29.15
CA ALA A 165 8.94 8.71 27.75
C ALA A 165 10.14 9.66 27.55
N PRO A 166 11.00 9.45 26.53
CA PRO A 166 12.04 10.40 26.19
C PRO A 166 11.41 11.78 26.04
N GLN A 167 11.91 12.75 26.80
CA GLN A 167 11.44 14.13 26.68
C GLN A 167 11.66 14.59 25.25
N ALA A 168 10.58 14.99 24.59
CA ALA A 168 10.62 15.52 23.24
C ALA A 168 11.58 16.71 23.21
N PRO A 169 12.64 16.69 22.38
CA PRO A 169 13.47 17.87 22.24
C PRO A 169 12.61 19.04 21.78
N GLU A 170 12.82 20.17 22.46
CA GLU A 170 12.25 21.46 22.15
C GLU A 170 12.31 21.78 20.65
N SER A 171 11.32 22.53 20.18
CA SER A 171 11.20 23.10 18.84
C SER A 171 11.03 22.07 17.72
N TYR A 172 9.80 21.56 17.59
CA TYR A 172 9.22 21.38 16.25
C TYR A 172 9.12 22.78 15.63
N ASP A 173 10.22 23.23 15.04
CA ASP A 173 10.20 24.31 14.06
C ASP A 173 9.10 23.95 13.07
N ALA A 174 8.10 24.83 12.99
CA ALA A 174 7.07 24.77 11.99
C ALA A 174 7.75 24.77 10.62
N GLN A 175 8.05 23.58 10.10
CA GLN A 175 8.65 23.38 8.81
C GLN A 175 7.77 24.09 7.81
N SER A 176 8.31 25.19 7.31
CA SER A 176 7.81 25.98 6.20
C SER A 176 7.16 25.08 5.16
N ARG A 177 5.83 25.02 5.18
CA ARG A 177 5.02 24.48 4.09
C ARG A 177 5.42 25.27 2.86
N ARG A 178 6.25 24.67 2.00
CA ARG A 178 6.63 25.30 0.72
C ARG A 178 5.32 25.62 0.00
N PRO A 179 5.05 26.90 -0.34
CA PRO A 179 3.83 27.23 -1.06
C PRO A 179 3.85 26.47 -2.39
N ARG A 180 2.84 25.64 -2.63
CA ARG A 180 2.64 24.97 -3.92
C ARG A 180 2.53 26.06 -4.99
N GLY A 181 3.14 25.83 -6.15
CA GLY A 181 3.05 26.76 -7.25
C GLY A 181 1.58 27.00 -7.67
N PRO A 182 1.22 28.20 -8.13
CA PRO A 182 -0.12 28.54 -8.62
C PRO A 182 -0.64 27.68 -9.76
N TRP A 183 0.22 27.00 -10.54
CA TRP A 183 -0.24 26.12 -11.62
C TRP A 183 -0.67 24.75 -11.09
N SER A 184 0.02 24.26 -10.06
CA SER A 184 -0.36 23.05 -9.30
C SER A 184 -1.57 23.27 -8.37
N THR A 185 -1.95 24.52 -8.10
CA THR A 185 -3.06 24.89 -7.21
C THR A 185 -4.37 25.14 -7.97
N PHE A 186 -4.32 25.39 -9.28
CA PHE A 186 -5.50 25.60 -10.10
C PHE A 186 -6.35 24.31 -10.18
N PRO A 187 -7.67 24.35 -9.89
CA PRO A 187 -8.53 23.15 -9.84
C PRO A 187 -8.90 22.66 -11.24
N TYR A 188 -7.89 22.24 -12.01
CA TYR A 188 -8.04 21.76 -13.38
C TYR A 188 -9.01 20.56 -13.53
N PRO A 189 -9.05 19.57 -12.62
CA PRO A 189 -10.03 18.48 -12.70
C PRO A 189 -11.48 18.99 -12.64
N VAL A 190 -11.74 20.06 -11.88
CA VAL A 190 -13.08 20.67 -11.79
C VAL A 190 -13.45 21.31 -13.12
N LEU A 191 -12.50 21.97 -13.79
CA LEU A 191 -12.71 22.53 -15.14
C LEU A 191 -12.99 21.43 -16.17
N CYS A 192 -12.24 20.32 -16.14
CA CYS A 192 -12.49 19.15 -17.00
C CYS A 192 -13.90 18.60 -16.82
N VAL A 193 -14.36 18.47 -15.57
CA VAL A 193 -15.72 18.00 -15.26
C VAL A 193 -16.79 18.96 -15.79
N LEU A 194 -16.60 20.28 -15.64
CA LEU A 194 -17.53 21.27 -16.17
C LEU A 194 -17.61 21.24 -17.71
N VAL A 195 -16.46 21.11 -18.38
CA VAL A 195 -16.40 21.00 -19.85
C VAL A 195 -17.02 19.68 -20.33
N PHE A 196 -16.75 18.57 -19.65
CA PHE A 196 -17.33 17.26 -19.95
C PHE A 196 -18.86 17.27 -19.78
N LEU A 197 -19.36 17.84 -18.68
CA LEU A 197 -20.81 17.98 -18.43
C LEU A 197 -21.45 18.93 -19.45
N GLY A 198 -20.83 20.07 -19.75
CA GLY A 198 -21.32 21.02 -20.75
C GLY A 198 -21.41 20.40 -22.14
N GLY A 199 -20.35 19.71 -22.59
CA GLY A 199 -20.32 19.01 -23.88
C GLY A 199 -21.30 17.83 -23.94
N GLY A 200 -21.43 17.06 -22.87
CA GLY A 200 -22.39 15.97 -22.76
C GLY A 200 -23.84 16.46 -22.83
N PHE A 201 -24.16 17.55 -22.14
CA PHE A 201 -25.53 18.07 -22.06
C PHE A 201 -25.97 18.87 -23.29
N LEU A 202 -25.05 19.61 -23.92
CA LEU A 202 -25.34 20.43 -25.10
C LEU A 202 -25.23 19.65 -26.42
N PHE A 203 -24.33 18.68 -26.51
CA PHE A 203 -24.00 17.99 -27.77
C PHE A 203 -24.19 16.46 -27.71
N GLY A 204 -24.61 15.90 -26.57
CA GLY A 204 -24.81 14.45 -26.41
C GLY A 204 -23.51 13.63 -26.50
N TRP A 205 -22.35 14.29 -26.34
CA TRP A 205 -21.06 13.72 -26.68
C TRP A 205 -20.42 12.95 -25.51
N TRP A 206 -21.18 11.99 -24.98
CA TRP A 206 -20.78 11.19 -23.82
C TRP A 206 -19.61 10.26 -24.13
N HIS A 207 -19.48 9.81 -25.38
CA HIS A 207 -18.53 8.77 -25.77
C HIS A 207 -17.14 9.23 -26.21
N PRO A 208 -16.88 10.47 -26.67
CA PRO A 208 -15.52 10.98 -26.80
C PRO A 208 -15.21 12.06 -25.76
N GLY A 209 -16.15 12.41 -24.89
CA GLY A 209 -15.88 13.32 -23.78
C GLY A 209 -14.81 12.80 -22.81
N TRP A 210 -14.55 11.49 -22.75
CA TRP A 210 -13.51 10.92 -21.89
C TRP A 210 -12.09 11.38 -22.26
N PHE A 211 -11.84 11.82 -23.49
CA PHE A 211 -10.55 12.39 -23.89
C PHE A 211 -10.18 13.63 -23.07
N VAL A 212 -11.16 14.35 -22.50
CA VAL A 212 -10.94 15.49 -21.59
C VAL A 212 -10.35 15.05 -20.25
N PHE A 213 -10.47 13.78 -19.87
CA PHE A 213 -9.82 13.27 -18.65
C PHE A 213 -8.37 12.83 -18.90
N LEU A 214 -8.02 12.47 -20.15
CA LEU A 214 -6.63 12.19 -20.52
C LEU A 214 -5.75 13.44 -20.50
N THR A 215 -6.34 14.62 -20.50
CA THR A 215 -5.57 15.86 -20.34
C THR A 215 -5.14 16.11 -18.90
N ILE A 216 -5.68 15.38 -17.91
CA ILE A 216 -5.33 15.55 -16.49
C ILE A 216 -3.87 15.15 -16.22
N PRO A 217 -3.40 13.93 -16.59
CA PRO A 217 -1.98 13.59 -16.46
C PRO A 217 -1.08 14.55 -17.24
N LEU A 218 -1.47 14.91 -18.47
CA LEU A 218 -0.69 15.79 -19.34
C LEU A 218 -0.58 17.22 -18.79
N TYR A 219 -1.66 17.77 -18.23
CA TYR A 219 -1.70 19.10 -17.63
C TYR A 219 -0.75 19.19 -16.44
N TYR A 220 -0.82 18.23 -15.51
CA TYR A 220 0.05 18.24 -14.34
C TYR A 220 1.50 17.92 -14.68
N TRP A 221 1.74 17.10 -15.71
CA TRP A 221 3.09 16.87 -16.24
C TRP A 221 3.70 18.15 -16.85
N ILE A 222 2.95 18.89 -17.67
CA ILE A 222 3.41 20.18 -18.24
C ILE A 222 3.57 21.23 -17.14
N ALA A 223 2.63 21.33 -16.20
CA ALA A 223 2.72 22.26 -15.08
C ALA A 223 3.96 21.97 -14.22
N HIS A 224 4.28 20.69 -14.01
CA HIS A 224 5.48 20.26 -13.30
C HIS A 224 6.77 20.67 -14.03
N ILE A 225 6.83 20.49 -15.36
CA ILE A 225 7.99 20.89 -16.17
C ILE A 225 8.19 22.42 -16.12
N ILE A 226 7.13 23.20 -16.27
CA ILE A 226 7.22 24.68 -16.27
C ILE A 226 7.56 25.20 -14.87
N GLU A 227 7.00 24.62 -13.80
CA GLU A 227 7.32 25.01 -12.42
C GLU A 227 8.76 24.64 -12.02
N ASN A 228 9.36 23.63 -12.68
CA ASN A 228 10.75 23.22 -12.48
C ASN A 228 11.77 23.98 -13.35
N ASP A 229 11.34 24.72 -14.38
CA ASP A 229 12.26 25.50 -15.22
C ASP A 229 12.88 26.67 -14.42
N PRO A 230 14.22 26.79 -14.38
CA PRO A 230 14.92 27.87 -13.68
C PRO A 230 14.50 29.28 -14.16
N ASN A 231 14.11 29.45 -15.43
CA ASN A 231 13.66 30.73 -15.96
C ASN A 231 12.29 31.15 -15.39
N TYR A 232 11.37 30.19 -15.22
CA TYR A 232 10.05 30.46 -14.63
C TYR A 232 10.16 30.84 -13.15
N ARG A 233 11.09 30.22 -12.42
CA ARG A 233 11.35 30.53 -10.99
C ARG A 233 12.08 31.86 -10.80
N ALA A 234 12.95 32.27 -11.72
CA ALA A 234 13.68 33.54 -11.67
C ALA A 234 12.77 34.76 -11.88
N ASN A 235 11.77 34.66 -12.76
CA ASN A 235 10.86 35.76 -13.10
C ASN A 235 9.74 36.01 -12.07
N ARG A 236 9.77 35.31 -10.92
CA ARG A 236 8.72 35.34 -9.89
C ARG A 236 9.19 35.79 -8.50
N ARG A 237 10.44 36.23 -8.39
CA ARG A 237 10.97 36.90 -7.19
C ARG A 237 10.77 38.40 -7.27
#